data_AF-A0A4P6L8Y0-F1
#
_entry.id   AF-A0A4P6L8Y0-F1
#
_cell.length_a   1.000
_cell.length_b   1.000
_cell.length_c   1.000
_cell.angle_alpha   90.00
_cell.angle_beta   90.00
_cell.angle_gamma   90.00
#
_symmetry.space_group_name_H-M   'P 1'
#
loop_
_entity.id
_entity.type
_entity.pdbx_description
1 polymer ?
#
loop_
_entity_poly.entity_id
_entity_poly.type
_entity_poly.pdbx_seq_one_letter_code
_entity_poly.pdbx_strand_id
1 'polypeptide(L)'
;MSARTTIGHVAGAPESESASARMGLYASGMAADGTTLLEDLQERGVSVAYTDGDAPGGASDSWSGVLSASFSNLGGSSTEGEFWAYAEISGDSVISAVPEPSTWGMLLGGLGLVGAMARRRNRPL
;
A
#
# COMPACT_ATOMS: atom_id res chain seq x y z
N MET A 1 17.51 13.65 -0.78
CA MET A 1 16.59 12.58 -0.34
C MET A 1 15.95 11.96 -1.59
N SER A 2 15.52 10.70 -1.51
CA SER A 2 14.85 10.03 -2.62
C SER A 2 13.83 9.02 -2.13
N ALA A 3 12.64 9.03 -2.72
CA ALA A 3 11.58 8.06 -2.50
C ALA A 3 11.40 7.24 -3.77
N ARG A 4 11.25 5.92 -3.63
CA ARG A 4 10.90 5.04 -4.75
C ARG A 4 9.96 3.96 -4.24
N THR A 5 8.96 3.65 -5.04
CA THR A 5 8.05 2.53 -4.81
C THR A 5 7.88 1.74 -6.10
N THR A 6 7.59 0.46 -5.95
CA THR A 6 7.34 -0.45 -7.05
C THR A 6 6.25 -1.42 -6.66
N ILE A 7 5.50 -1.90 -7.63
CA ILE A 7 4.53 -2.96 -7.41
C ILE A 7 4.64 -3.98 -8.55
N GLY A 8 4.49 -5.25 -8.22
CA GLY A 8 4.42 -6.34 -9.19
C GLY A 8 2.98 -6.81 -9.30
N HIS A 9 2.37 -6.69 -10.47
CA HIS A 9 0.98 -7.11 -10.65
C HIS A 9 0.88 -8.63 -10.91
N VAL A 10 -0.02 -9.28 -10.19
CA VAL A 10 -0.49 -10.64 -10.50
C VAL A 10 -1.79 -10.55 -11.30
N ALA A 11 -1.79 -11.09 -12.52
CA ALA A 11 -2.98 -11.07 -13.39
C ALA A 11 -4.18 -11.76 -12.73
N GLY A 12 -5.31 -11.07 -12.63
CA GLY A 12 -6.58 -11.64 -12.14
C GLY A 12 -6.82 -11.50 -10.63
N ALA A 13 -6.08 -10.63 -9.94
CA ALA A 13 -6.46 -10.20 -8.60
C ALA A 13 -7.83 -9.49 -8.66
N PRO A 14 -8.78 -9.78 -7.75
CA PRO A 14 -10.12 -9.17 -7.70
C PRO A 14 -10.17 -7.84 -6.95
N GLU A 15 -9.04 -7.34 -6.43
CA GLU A 15 -8.98 -6.07 -5.71
C GLU A 15 -7.77 -5.25 -6.17
N SER A 16 -7.83 -3.95 -5.90
CA SER A 16 -6.78 -3.00 -6.26
C SER A 16 -5.52 -3.22 -5.41
N GLU A 17 -4.36 -3.18 -6.04
CA GLU A 17 -3.07 -3.23 -5.35
C GLU A 17 -2.43 -1.83 -5.36
N SER A 18 -1.75 -1.46 -4.28
CA SER A 18 -1.06 -0.17 -4.21
C SER A 18 0.26 -0.28 -3.47
N ALA A 19 1.20 0.60 -3.81
CA ALA A 19 2.44 0.77 -3.08
C ALA A 19 2.82 2.25 -3.07
N SER A 20 3.18 2.78 -1.91
CA SER A 20 3.55 4.17 -1.76
C SER A 20 4.76 4.35 -0.83
N ALA A 21 5.50 5.42 -1.07
CA ALA A 21 6.55 5.87 -0.17
C ALA A 21 6.38 7.38 0.03
N ARG A 22 6.34 7.81 1.28
CA ARG A 22 6.23 9.21 1.70
C ARG A 22 7.40 9.60 2.57
N MET A 23 7.76 10.87 2.50
CA MET A 23 8.75 11.48 3.38
C MET A 23 8.42 12.95 3.58
N GLY A 24 8.69 13.44 4.78
CA GLY A 24 8.49 14.84 5.08
C GLY A 24 9.52 15.39 6.03
N LEU A 25 9.71 16.69 5.94
CA LEU A 25 10.51 17.49 6.84
C LEU A 25 9.63 18.58 7.43
N TYR A 26 9.61 18.67 8.75
CA TYR A 26 8.76 19.58 9.49
C TYR A 26 9.62 20.46 10.39
N ALA A 27 9.32 21.75 10.40
CA ALA A 27 9.82 22.71 11.36
C ALA A 27 8.66 23.53 11.91
N SER A 28 8.62 23.76 13.22
CA SER A 28 7.64 24.66 13.82
C SER A 28 8.17 25.37 15.05
N GLY A 29 7.42 26.36 15.50
CA GLY A 29 7.65 27.07 16.76
C GLY A 29 6.64 28.19 16.94
N MET A 30 6.58 28.77 18.14
CA MET A 30 5.62 29.85 18.42
C MET A 30 6.08 31.18 17.83
N ALA A 31 5.13 31.96 17.31
CA ALA A 31 5.33 33.31 16.82
C ALA A 31 5.58 34.30 17.98
N ALA A 32 5.88 35.56 17.62
CA ALA A 32 6.21 36.61 18.56
C ALA A 32 5.10 36.95 19.58
N ASP A 33 3.84 36.63 19.27
CA ASP A 33 2.69 36.82 20.14
C ASP A 33 2.56 35.74 21.24
N GLY A 34 3.37 34.67 21.15
CA GLY A 34 3.34 33.54 22.07
C GLY A 34 2.08 32.67 21.98
N THR A 35 1.22 32.89 20.98
CA THR A 35 -0.06 32.17 20.82
C THR A 35 -0.26 31.60 19.44
N THR A 36 0.42 32.13 18.42
CA THR A 36 0.35 31.61 17.06
C THR A 36 1.45 30.57 16.83
N LEU A 37 1.09 29.39 16.33
CA LEU A 37 2.05 28.40 15.86
C LEU A 37 2.48 28.75 14.42
N LEU A 38 3.78 28.82 14.18
CA LEU A 38 4.35 28.89 12.83
C LEU A 38 4.86 27.50 12.47
N GLU A 39 4.46 27.01 11.29
CA GLU A 39 4.83 25.69 10.80
C GLU A 39 5.24 25.75 9.34
N ASP A 40 6.25 24.96 9.00
CA ASP A 40 6.72 24.72 7.64
C ASP A 40 6.88 23.21 7.46
N LEU A 41 6.07 22.64 6.57
CA LEU A 41 6.08 21.21 6.25
C LEU A 41 6.33 21.05 4.75
N GLN A 42 7.39 20.33 4.42
CA GLN A 42 7.58 19.85 3.06
C GLN A 42 7.46 18.33 3.01
N GLU A 43 6.38 17.85 2.40
CA GLU A 43 6.14 16.42 2.14
C GLU A 43 6.36 16.08 0.65
N ARG A 44 6.91 14.89 0.40
CA ARG A 44 6.96 14.26 -0.91
C ARG A 44 6.52 12.81 -0.81
N GLY A 45 5.64 12.43 -1.72
CA GLY A 45 5.15 11.06 -1.87
C GLY A 45 5.30 10.59 -3.30
N VAL A 46 5.52 9.30 -3.45
CA VAL A 46 5.43 8.56 -4.71
C VAL A 46 4.45 7.41 -4.50
N SER A 47 3.64 7.12 -5.51
CA SER A 47 2.62 6.09 -5.39
C SER A 47 2.38 5.43 -6.73
N VAL A 48 2.28 4.11 -6.69
CA VAL A 48 1.77 3.31 -7.81
C VAL A 48 0.56 2.53 -7.31
N ALA A 49 -0.45 2.42 -8.16
CA ALA A 49 -1.63 1.63 -7.89
C ALA A 49 -2.06 0.93 -9.17
N TYR A 50 -2.67 -0.23 -8.99
CA TYR A 50 -3.33 -1.00 -10.02
C TYR A 50 -4.76 -1.27 -9.60
N THR A 51 -5.65 -1.24 -10.57
CA THR A 51 -7.08 -1.51 -10.40
C THR A 51 -7.51 -2.65 -11.31
N ASP A 52 -8.64 -3.28 -10.99
CA ASP A 52 -9.22 -4.35 -11.81
C ASP A 52 -9.39 -3.90 -13.28
N GLY A 53 -8.74 -4.63 -14.19
CA GLY A 53 -8.80 -4.36 -15.63
C GLY A 53 -7.55 -3.66 -16.20
N ASP A 54 -6.61 -3.24 -15.36
CA ASP A 54 -5.30 -2.77 -15.83
C ASP A 54 -4.51 -3.92 -16.49
N ALA A 55 -3.72 -3.58 -17.51
CA ALA A 55 -2.87 -4.55 -18.18
C ALA A 55 -1.81 -5.09 -17.19
N PRO A 56 -1.58 -6.41 -17.14
CA PRO A 56 -0.62 -6.98 -16.20
C PRO A 56 0.80 -6.46 -16.47
N GLY A 57 1.47 -5.98 -15.41
CA GLY A 57 2.83 -5.46 -15.49
C GLY A 57 3.36 -4.93 -14.16
N GLY A 58 4.65 -4.63 -14.10
CA GLY A 58 5.23 -3.92 -12.96
C GLY A 58 5.09 -2.40 -13.15
N ALA A 59 4.71 -1.66 -12.11
CA ALA A 59 4.77 -0.21 -12.11
C ALA A 59 5.80 0.27 -11.09
N SER A 60 6.38 1.43 -11.37
CA SER A 60 7.28 2.11 -10.43
C SER A 60 7.09 3.61 -10.52
N ASP A 61 7.18 4.28 -9.37
CA ASP A 61 7.24 5.73 -9.28
C ASP A 61 8.42 6.13 -8.39
N SER A 62 9.02 7.28 -8.68
CA SER A 62 10.17 7.76 -7.94
C SER A 62 10.31 9.28 -7.95
N TRP A 63 10.80 9.79 -6.83
CA TRP A 63 11.10 11.18 -6.60
C TRP A 63 12.51 11.30 -6.02
N SER A 64 13.25 12.33 -6.45
CA SER A 64 14.52 12.70 -5.86
C SER A 64 14.62 14.21 -5.77
N GLY A 65 15.09 14.70 -4.64
CA GLY A 65 15.28 16.12 -4.43
C GLY A 65 15.72 16.46 -3.02
N VAL A 66 15.61 17.74 -2.69
CA VAL A 66 15.89 18.27 -1.35
C VAL A 66 14.55 18.54 -0.67
N LEU A 67 14.41 18.05 0.57
CA LEU A 67 13.40 18.56 1.48
C LEU A 67 14.00 19.69 2.31
N SER A 68 13.24 20.76 2.51
CA SER A 68 13.60 21.93 3.28
C SER A 68 12.38 22.34 4.09
N ALA A 69 12.66 22.62 5.35
CA ALA A 69 11.74 23.25 6.28
C ALA A 69 12.54 24.33 7.00
N SER A 70 11.89 25.43 7.31
CA SER A 70 12.52 26.59 7.91
C SER A 70 11.62 27.18 8.99
N PHE A 71 12.27 27.64 10.05
CA PHE A 71 11.61 28.38 11.11
C PHE A 71 12.44 29.62 11.42
N SER A 72 11.78 30.75 11.70
CA SER A 72 12.43 32.01 12.06
C SER A 72 11.69 32.64 13.23
N ASN A 73 12.39 32.84 14.34
CA ASN A 73 11.87 33.60 15.47
C ASN A 73 12.00 35.11 15.17
N LEU A 74 10.86 35.76 14.93
CA LEU A 74 10.79 37.20 14.70
C LEU A 74 10.43 38.01 15.97
N GLY A 75 10.27 37.33 17.11
CA GLY A 75 9.91 37.93 18.40
C GLY A 75 11.11 38.40 19.22
N GLY A 76 10.81 39.18 20.26
CA GLY A 76 11.81 39.69 21.22
C GLY A 76 12.17 38.72 22.37
N SER A 77 11.62 37.50 22.34
CA SER A 77 11.75 36.51 23.40
C SER A 77 12.21 35.17 22.84
N SER A 78 12.85 34.34 23.66
CA SER A 78 13.14 32.95 23.31
C SER A 78 11.85 32.20 23.03
N THR A 79 11.86 31.39 21.98
CA THR A 79 10.75 30.51 21.60
C THR A 79 11.31 29.10 21.43
N GLU A 80 10.52 28.11 21.82
CA GLU A 80 10.82 26.71 21.58
C GLU A 80 10.05 26.23 20.36
N GLY A 81 10.66 25.32 19.62
CA GLY A 81 10.14 24.82 18.36
C GLY A 81 10.47 23.36 18.18
N GLU A 82 9.82 22.74 17.20
CA GLU A 82 10.01 21.34 16.86
C GLU A 82 10.67 21.23 15.49
N PHE A 83 11.57 20.26 15.34
CA PHE A 83 12.12 19.88 14.05
C PHE A 83 12.18 18.36 13.97
N TRP A 84 11.46 17.78 13.02
CA TRP A 84 11.47 16.34 12.81
C TRP A 84 11.34 15.99 11.33
N ALA A 85 11.72 14.75 11.03
CA ALA A 85 11.61 14.16 9.72
C ALA A 85 10.96 12.79 9.85
N TYR A 86 10.21 12.38 8.83
CA TYR A 86 9.61 11.05 8.75
C TYR A 86 9.78 10.47 7.36
N ALA A 87 9.76 9.14 7.32
CA ALA A 87 9.63 8.37 6.11
C ALA A 87 8.67 7.22 6.38
N GLU A 88 7.73 7.01 5.47
CA GLU A 88 6.71 5.98 5.55
C GLU A 88 6.69 5.19 4.24
N ILE A 89 6.56 3.88 4.33
CA ILE A 89 6.34 2.99 3.19
C ILE A 89 5.10 2.18 3.51
N SER A 90 4.14 2.17 2.58
CA SER A 90 2.90 1.41 2.71
C SER A 90 2.59 0.69 1.40
N GLY A 91 1.83 -0.39 1.49
CA GLY A 91 1.35 -1.09 0.33
C GLY A 91 0.29 -2.12 0.66
N ASP A 92 -0.59 -2.33 -0.29
CA ASP A 92 -1.69 -3.27 -0.27
C ASP A 92 -1.52 -4.20 -1.47
N SER A 93 -1.45 -5.51 -1.22
CA SER A 93 -1.31 -6.51 -2.28
C SER A 93 -2.30 -7.65 -2.05
N VAL A 94 -2.79 -8.19 -3.15
CA VAL A 94 -3.83 -9.21 -3.16
C VAL A 94 -3.18 -10.56 -3.47
N ILE A 95 -3.21 -11.45 -2.51
CA ILE A 95 -2.89 -12.86 -2.75
C ILE A 95 -4.18 -13.50 -3.29
N SER A 96 -4.22 -13.82 -4.58
CA SER A 96 -5.33 -14.61 -5.12
C SER A 96 -5.39 -15.95 -4.37
N ALA A 97 -6.51 -16.23 -3.69
CA ALA A 97 -6.71 -17.51 -3.02
C ALA A 97 -6.87 -18.61 -4.08
N VAL A 98 -5.76 -19.19 -4.52
CA VAL A 98 -5.78 -20.37 -5.38
C VAL A 98 -6.23 -21.56 -4.53
N PRO A 99 -7.35 -22.25 -4.85
CA PRO A 99 -7.75 -23.44 -4.12
C PRO A 99 -6.63 -24.47 -4.18
N GLU A 100 -6.29 -25.04 -3.02
CA GLU A 100 -5.20 -26.02 -2.96
C GLU A 100 -5.49 -27.23 -3.87
N PRO A 101 -4.45 -27.91 -4.40
CA PRO A 101 -4.64 -29.13 -5.19
C PRO A 101 -5.49 -30.19 -4.46
N SER A 102 -5.43 -30.21 -3.12
CA SER A 102 -6.25 -31.06 -2.25
C SER A 102 -7.75 -30.74 -2.37
N THR A 103 -8.14 -29.48 -2.49
CA THR A 103 -9.54 -29.03 -2.64
C THR A 103 -10.15 -29.54 -3.96
N TRP A 104 -9.39 -29.48 -5.05
CA TRP A 104 -9.78 -30.09 -6.33
C TRP A 104 -9.85 -31.61 -6.24
N GLY A 105 -8.89 -32.22 -5.55
CA GLY A 105 -8.91 -33.65 -5.24
C GLY A 105 -10.15 -34.07 -4.47
N MET A 106 -10.59 -33.27 -3.49
CA MET A 106 -11.82 -33.53 -2.72
C MET A 106 -13.08 -33.35 -3.57
N LEU A 107 -13.13 -32.32 -4.43
CA LEU A 107 -14.22 -32.13 -5.38
C LEU A 107 -14.34 -33.32 -6.33
N LEU A 108 -13.24 -33.68 -7.00
CA LEU A 108 -13.19 -34.82 -7.93
C LEU A 108 -13.47 -36.15 -7.22
N GLY A 109 -12.93 -36.33 -6.01
CA GLY A 109 -13.22 -37.50 -5.18
C GLY A 109 -14.70 -37.60 -4.82
N GLY A 110 -15.34 -36.48 -4.44
CA GLY A 110 -16.78 -36.41 -4.18
C GLY A 110 -17.61 -36.76 -5.41
N LEU A 111 -17.28 -36.17 -6.57
CA LEU A 111 -17.96 -36.47 -7.84
C LEU A 111 -17.80 -37.94 -8.26
N GLY A 112 -16.61 -38.51 -8.07
CA GLY A 112 -16.33 -39.93 -8.33
C GLY A 112 -17.19 -40.86 -7.48
N LEU A 113 -17.35 -40.56 -6.19
CA LEU A 113 -18.21 -41.31 -5.28
C LEU A 113 -19.69 -41.26 -5.70
N VAL A 114 -20.19 -40.06 -6.03
CA VAL A 114 -21.59 -39.89 -6.49
C VAL A 114 -21.84 -40.66 -7.79
N GLY A 115 -20.94 -40.56 -8.77
CA GLY A 115 -21.04 -41.29 -10.03
C GLY A 115 -21.02 -42.81 -9.84
N ALA A 116 -20.17 -43.32 -8.95
CA ALA A 116 -20.12 -44.74 -8.62
C ALA A 116 -21.43 -45.23 -7.98
N MET A 117 -22.02 -44.44 -7.07
CA MET A 117 -23.32 -44.77 -6.46
C MET A 117 -24.45 -44.77 -7.49
N ALA A 118 -24.50 -43.80 -8.40
CA ALA A 118 -25.50 -43.74 -9.47
C ALA A 118 -25.40 -44.96 -10.41
N ARG A 119 -24.18 -45.37 -10.79
CA ARG A 119 -23.96 -46.56 -11.63
C ARG A 119 -24.45 -47.84 -10.97
N ARG A 120 -24.30 -47.98 -9.65
CA ARG A 120 -24.79 -49.15 -8.91
C ARG A 120 -26.32 -49.23 -8.88
N ARG A 121 -27.00 -48.08 -8.86
CA ARG A 121 -28.47 -48.00 -8.85
C ARG A 121 -29.11 -48.29 -10.22
N ASN A 122 -28.39 -48.02 -11.31
CA ASN A 122 -28.87 -48.21 -12.69
C ASN A 122 -28.51 -49.58 -13.30
N ARG A 123 -28.06 -50.56 -12.51
CA ARG A 123 -27.91 -51.94 -12.99
C ARG A 123 -29.27 -52.63 -12.89
N PRO A 124 -29.97 -52.92 -14.01
CA PRO A 124 -31.19 -53.71 -13.96
C PRO A 124 -30.84 -55.13 -13.47
N LEU A 125 -31.70 -55.66 -12.59
CA LEU A 125 -31.67 -57.07 -12.16
C LEU A 125 -32.00 -57.98 -13.34
#